data_AF-A0A832HWU9-F1
#
_entry.id   AF-A0A832HWU9-F1
#
_cell.length_a   1.000
_cell.length_b   1.000
_cell.length_c   1.000
_cell.angle_alpha   90.00
_cell.angle_beta   90.00
_cell.angle_gamma   90.00
#
_symmetry.space_group_name_H-M   'P 1'
#
loop_
_entity.id
_entity.type
_entity.pdbx_description
1 polymer ?
#
loop_
_entity_poly.entity_id
_entity_poly.type
_entity_poly.pdbx_seq_one_letter_code
_entity_poly.pdbx_strand_id
1 'polypeptide(L)'
;MKVEAECAACIISRAAAEAIEATTNAALRFRAMSELLRLLTKEFRPSAVPADLGTKRDRLIKRVTGNSDPYKRRKRISNEKALRLLPYARKIVEEGYTQQERFKKACLCAIVGNAIEFDIPDHKFSFNSL
;
A
#
# COMPACT_ATOMS: atom_id res chain seq x y z
N MET A 1 -10.56 14.02 -4.44
CA MET A 1 -11.26 13.33 -3.33
C MET A 1 -10.92 14.00 -2.01
N LYS A 2 -11.88 14.05 -1.08
CA LYS A 2 -11.69 14.54 0.29
C LYS A 2 -11.75 13.36 1.26
N VAL A 3 -11.32 13.57 2.50
CA VAL A 3 -11.41 12.54 3.55
C VAL A 3 -12.86 12.31 3.95
N GLU A 4 -13.20 11.05 4.17
CA GLU A 4 -14.43 10.62 4.83
C GLU A 4 -14.11 10.13 6.24
N ALA A 5 -15.12 9.96 7.09
CA ALA A 5 -14.92 9.54 8.49
C ALA A 5 -14.11 8.23 8.62
N GLU A 6 -14.36 7.27 7.73
CA GLU A 6 -13.65 5.98 7.67
C GLU A 6 -12.14 6.10 7.38
N CYS A 7 -11.71 7.21 6.75
CA CYS A 7 -10.29 7.42 6.42
C CYS A 7 -9.42 7.49 7.68
N ALA A 8 -9.96 7.93 8.82
CA ALA A 8 -9.21 7.97 10.08
C ALA A 8 -8.73 6.57 10.50
N ALA A 9 -9.64 5.60 10.51
CA ALA A 9 -9.33 4.22 10.86
C ALA A 9 -8.33 3.59 9.87
N CYS A 10 -8.53 3.83 8.57
CA CYS A 10 -7.61 3.35 7.54
C CYS A 10 -6.18 3.90 7.71
N ILE A 11 -6.03 5.22 7.94
CA ILE A 11 -4.72 5.84 8.13
C ILE A 11 -4.00 5.27 9.37
N ILE A 12 -4.73 5.11 10.48
CA ILE A 12 -4.19 4.57 11.73
C ILE A 12 -3.77 3.10 11.56
N SER A 13 -4.61 2.28 10.94
CA SER A 13 -4.30 0.87 10.67
C SER A 13 -3.04 0.71 9.82
N ARG A 14 -2.95 1.45 8.72
CA ARG A 14 -1.77 1.44 7.84
C ARG A 14 -0.51 1.94 8.54
N ALA A 15 -0.62 2.91 9.44
CA ALA A 15 0.53 3.38 10.20
C ALA A 15 1.07 2.32 11.15
N ALA A 16 0.19 1.55 11.79
CA ALA A 16 0.61 0.46 12.66
C ALA A 16 1.34 -0.63 11.85
N ALA A 17 0.82 -1.00 10.68
CA ALA A 17 1.46 -1.95 9.78
C ALA A 17 2.83 -1.45 9.29
N GLU A 18 2.92 -0.19 8.84
CA GLU A 18 4.16 0.42 8.38
C GLU A 18 5.20 0.53 9.52
N ALA A 19 4.79 0.88 10.74
CA ALA A 19 5.68 0.93 11.89
C ALA A 19 6.24 -0.45 12.27
N ILE A 20 5.45 -1.52 12.08
CA ILE A 20 5.90 -2.91 12.28
C ILE A 20 6.93 -3.31 11.23
N GLU A 21 6.73 -2.94 9.95
CA GLU A 21 7.71 -3.16 8.89
C GLU A 21 8.97 -2.30 9.08
N ALA A 22 8.83 -1.09 9.64
CA ALA A 22 9.93 -0.15 9.78
C ALA A 22 10.95 -0.54 10.86
N THR A 23 10.51 -1.12 11.98
CA THR A 23 11.39 -1.43 13.13
C THR A 23 10.84 -2.55 14.01
N THR A 24 11.71 -3.26 14.72
CA THR A 24 11.35 -4.23 15.77
C THR A 24 11.26 -3.59 17.17
N ASN A 25 11.69 -2.34 17.32
CA ASN A 25 11.68 -1.64 18.61
C ASN A 25 10.26 -1.16 18.98
N ALA A 26 9.68 -1.77 20.03
CA ALA A 26 8.33 -1.45 20.50
C ALA A 26 8.16 0.03 20.93
N ALA A 27 9.18 0.64 21.53
CA ALA A 27 9.13 2.04 21.95
C ALA A 27 9.05 2.99 20.75
N LEU A 28 9.80 2.70 19.67
CA LEU A 28 9.73 3.49 18.44
C LEU A 28 8.37 3.33 17.74
N ARG A 29 7.79 2.13 17.75
CA ARG A 29 6.42 1.90 17.21
C ARG A 29 5.39 2.72 17.98
N PHE A 30 5.42 2.67 19.31
CA PHE A 30 4.50 3.43 20.15
C PHE A 30 4.67 4.94 19.96
N ARG A 31 5.92 5.41 19.84
CA ARG A 31 6.22 6.81 19.54
C ARG A 31 5.67 7.23 18.18
N ALA A 32 5.84 6.41 17.14
CA ALA A 32 5.32 6.70 15.80
C ALA A 32 3.79 6.85 15.80
N MET A 33 3.09 5.95 16.49
CA MET A 33 1.62 6.03 16.63
C MET A 33 1.19 7.25 17.45
N SER A 34 1.91 7.57 18.53
CA SER A 34 1.63 8.77 19.34
C SER A 34 1.81 10.06 18.53
N GLU A 35 2.86 10.16 17.72
CA GLU A 35 3.09 11.31 16.84
C GLU A 35 2.07 11.37 15.70
N LEU A 36 1.64 10.23 15.14
CA LEU A 36 0.58 10.17 14.14
C LEU A 36 -0.75 10.71 14.67
N LEU A 37 -1.17 10.29 15.87
CA LEU A 37 -2.41 10.76 16.45
C LEU A 37 -2.41 12.29 16.61
N ARG A 38 -1.29 12.87 17.05
CA ARG A 38 -1.10 14.33 17.10
C ARG A 38 -1.18 14.99 15.73
N LEU A 39 -0.67 14.34 14.68
CA LEU A 39 -0.79 14.81 13.30
C LEU A 39 -2.25 14.83 12.86
N LEU A 40 -2.98 13.73 13.10
CA LEU A 40 -4.39 13.61 12.71
C LEU A 40 -5.28 14.60 13.44
N THR A 41 -5.07 14.84 14.74
CA THR A 41 -5.83 15.88 15.48
C THR A 41 -5.69 17.27 14.84
N LYS A 42 -4.54 17.57 14.21
CA LYS A 42 -4.30 18.87 13.57
C LYS A 42 -4.83 18.94 12.15
N GLU A 43 -4.70 17.86 11.40
CA GLU A 43 -4.83 17.87 9.93
C GLU A 43 -6.03 17.08 9.39
N PHE A 44 -6.62 16.18 10.16
CA PHE A 44 -7.79 15.42 9.73
C PHE A 44 -9.03 16.31 9.80
N ARG A 45 -9.35 16.96 8.68
CA ARG A 45 -10.46 17.91 8.52
C ARG A 45 -11.23 17.58 7.24
N PRO A 46 -12.51 17.96 7.08
CA PRO A 46 -13.29 17.66 5.87
C PRO A 46 -12.64 18.13 4.55
N SER A 47 -11.80 19.16 4.60
CA SER A 47 -11.07 19.67 3.42
C SER A 47 -9.77 18.92 3.10
N ALA A 48 -9.32 18.01 3.98
CA ALA A 48 -8.08 17.28 3.82
C ALA A 48 -8.16 16.25 2.69
N VAL A 49 -7.00 15.93 2.13
CA VAL A 49 -6.85 14.94 1.07
C VAL A 49 -6.22 13.67 1.67
N PRO A 50 -6.83 12.48 1.53
CA PRO A 50 -6.32 11.25 2.11
C PRO A 50 -4.87 10.92 1.69
N ALA A 51 -4.54 11.15 0.42
CA ALA A 51 -3.20 10.88 -0.12
C ALA A 51 -2.11 11.77 0.51
N ASP A 52 -2.44 13.03 0.81
CA ASP A 52 -1.52 13.95 1.49
C ASP A 52 -1.28 13.51 2.92
N LEU A 53 -2.35 13.13 3.64
CA LEU A 53 -2.24 12.59 5.00
C LEU A 53 -1.44 11.27 5.03
N GLY A 54 -1.67 10.38 4.07
CA GLY A 54 -0.88 9.16 3.88
C GLY A 54 0.61 9.46 3.69
N THR A 55 0.94 10.40 2.80
CA THR A 55 2.33 10.81 2.56
C THR A 55 2.97 11.39 3.82
N LYS A 56 2.23 12.18 4.60
CA LYS A 56 2.73 12.74 5.86
C LYS A 56 2.93 11.67 6.93
N ARG A 57 2.04 10.69 7.03
CA ARG A 57 2.21 9.49 7.85
C ARG A 57 3.51 8.77 7.49
N ASP A 58 3.72 8.43 6.22
CA ASP A 58 4.91 7.68 5.79
C ASP A 58 6.20 8.42 6.16
N ARG A 59 6.25 9.74 5.90
CA ARG A 59 7.40 10.58 6.26
C ARG A 59 7.63 10.65 7.77
N LEU A 60 6.56 10.70 8.55
CA LEU A 60 6.64 10.70 10.01
C LEU A 60 7.22 9.37 10.51
N ILE A 61 6.73 8.23 10.02
CA ILE A 61 7.22 6.92 10.44
C ILE A 61 8.70 6.74 10.06
N LYS A 62 9.08 7.10 8.84
CA LYS A 62 10.50 7.08 8.41
C LYS A 62 11.40 7.92 9.31
N ARG A 63 10.95 9.12 9.69
CA ARG A 63 11.70 10.00 10.60
C ARG A 63 11.83 9.43 12.01
N VAL A 64 10.74 8.95 12.59
CA VAL A 64 10.71 8.43 13.97
C VAL A 64 11.55 7.15 14.08
N THR A 65 11.47 6.28 13.08
CA THR A 65 12.14 4.97 13.08
C THR A 65 13.57 5.01 12.55
N GLY A 66 13.94 6.07 11.83
CA GLY A 66 15.22 6.16 11.11
C GLY A 66 15.31 5.25 9.87
N ASN A 67 14.24 4.52 9.53
CA ASN A 67 14.20 3.63 8.37
C ASN A 67 13.67 4.39 7.14
N SER A 68 14.50 4.57 6.11
CA SER A 68 14.12 5.30 4.89
C SER A 68 13.13 4.56 3.99
N ASP A 69 13.04 3.23 4.10
CA ASP A 69 12.20 2.38 3.26
C ASP A 69 11.64 1.17 4.06
N PRO A 70 10.59 1.38 4.87
CA PRO A 70 9.96 0.32 5.67
C PRO A 70 9.58 -0.91 4.86
N TYR A 71 9.11 -0.73 3.62
CA TYR A 71 8.59 -1.80 2.77
C TYR A 71 9.63 -2.42 1.84
N LYS A 72 10.93 -2.14 1.99
CA LYS A 72 11.99 -2.64 1.09
C LYS A 72 11.91 -4.14 0.84
N ARG A 73 11.72 -4.93 1.90
CA ARG A 73 11.60 -6.40 1.83
C ARG A 73 10.34 -6.82 1.07
N ARG A 74 9.17 -6.27 1.40
CA ARG A 74 7.91 -6.65 0.76
C ARG A 74 7.92 -6.29 -0.73
N LYS A 75 8.43 -5.10 -1.10
CA LYS A 75 8.62 -4.71 -2.51
C LYS A 75 9.47 -5.70 -3.29
N ARG A 76 10.57 -6.18 -2.70
CA ARG A 76 11.42 -7.21 -3.33
C ARG A 76 10.63 -8.49 -3.60
N ILE A 77 9.92 -9.02 -2.60
CA ILE A 77 9.13 -10.25 -2.74
C ILE A 77 8.01 -10.07 -3.78
N SER A 78 7.31 -8.93 -3.76
CA SER A 78 6.28 -8.59 -4.74
C SER A 78 6.84 -8.56 -6.15
N ASN A 79 7.99 -7.92 -6.38
CA ASN A 79 8.63 -7.87 -7.69
C ASN A 79 9.06 -9.26 -8.17
N GLU A 80 9.66 -10.07 -7.30
CA GLU A 80 10.06 -11.45 -7.62
C GLU A 80 8.86 -12.31 -8.03
N LYS A 81 7.73 -12.19 -7.31
CA LYS A 81 6.48 -12.91 -7.64
C LYS A 81 5.84 -12.38 -8.93
N ALA A 82 5.77 -11.06 -9.11
CA ALA A 82 5.22 -10.46 -10.32
C ALA A 82 5.99 -10.88 -11.58
N LEU A 83 7.33 -10.94 -11.52
CA LEU A 83 8.16 -11.41 -12.63
C LEU A 83 7.90 -12.87 -13.00
N ARG A 84 7.59 -13.73 -12.02
CA ARG A 84 7.20 -15.13 -12.29
C ARG A 84 5.84 -15.24 -12.99
N LEU A 85 4.91 -14.34 -12.70
CA LEU A 85 3.57 -14.32 -13.30
C LEU A 85 3.54 -13.61 -14.66
N LEU A 86 4.52 -12.75 -14.95
CA LEU A 86 4.55 -11.95 -16.17
C LEU A 86 4.41 -12.77 -17.47
N PRO A 87 5.07 -13.94 -17.66
CA PRO A 87 4.87 -14.75 -18.86
C PRO A 87 3.42 -15.24 -19.02
N TYR A 88 2.75 -15.58 -17.91
CA TYR A 88 1.36 -16.02 -17.93
C TYR A 88 0.40 -14.88 -18.27
N ALA A 89 0.59 -13.71 -17.66
CA ALA A 89 -0.18 -12.51 -17.99
C ALA A 89 0.00 -12.11 -19.46
N ARG A 90 1.23 -12.21 -19.99
CA ARG A 90 1.53 -11.97 -21.40
C ARG A 90 0.78 -12.94 -22.31
N LYS A 91 0.78 -14.24 -21.98
CA LYS A 91 0.04 -15.25 -22.74
C LYS A 91 -1.45 -14.96 -22.81
N ILE A 92 -2.07 -14.61 -21.68
CA ILE A 92 -3.50 -14.21 -21.63
C ILE A 92 -3.78 -13.08 -22.62
N VAL A 93 -2.93 -12.04 -22.60
CA VAL A 93 -3.04 -10.90 -23.51
C VAL A 93 -2.91 -11.34 -24.97
N GLU A 94 -1.92 -12.17 -25.30
CA GLU A 94 -1.63 -12.63 -26.66
C GLU A 94 -2.73 -13.52 -27.24
N GLU A 95 -3.47 -14.26 -26.41
CA GLU A 95 -4.63 -15.09 -26.80
C GLU A 95 -5.85 -14.26 -27.28
N GLY A 96 -5.80 -12.93 -27.28
CA GLY A 96 -6.85 -12.10 -27.89
C GLY A 96 -6.80 -12.14 -29.42
N TYR A 97 -7.95 -12.39 -30.06
CA TYR A 97 -8.06 -12.53 -31.53
C TYR A 97 -7.82 -11.19 -32.23
N THR A 98 -8.41 -10.11 -31.72
CA THR A 98 -8.27 -8.76 -32.27
C THR A 98 -7.32 -7.89 -31.45
N GLN A 99 -6.78 -6.82 -32.05
CA GLN A 99 -5.96 -5.85 -31.32
C GLN A 99 -6.72 -5.22 -30.14
N GLN A 100 -8.01 -4.94 -30.31
CA GLN A 100 -8.87 -4.37 -29.27
C GLN A 100 -9.03 -5.33 -28.09
N GLU A 101 -9.19 -6.64 -28.36
CA GLU A 101 -9.26 -7.65 -27.30
C GLU A 101 -7.94 -7.75 -26.53
N ARG A 102 -6.81 -7.76 -27.23
CA ARG A 102 -5.48 -7.79 -26.58
C ARG A 102 -5.29 -6.55 -25.69
N PHE A 103 -5.67 -5.37 -26.17
CA PHE A 103 -5.63 -4.15 -25.37
C PHE A 103 -6.51 -4.24 -24.11
N LYS A 104 -7.76 -4.69 -24.26
CA LYS A 104 -8.68 -4.89 -23.13
C LYS A 104 -8.10 -5.86 -22.11
N LYS A 105 -7.54 -6.99 -22.54
CA LYS A 105 -6.91 -7.97 -21.65
C LYS A 105 -5.69 -7.37 -20.92
N ALA A 106 -4.87 -6.59 -21.61
CA ALA A 106 -3.71 -5.93 -20.99
C ALA A 106 -4.15 -4.95 -19.89
N CYS A 107 -5.20 -4.16 -20.12
CA CYS A 107 -5.81 -3.30 -19.11
C CYS A 107 -6.31 -4.11 -17.90
N LEU A 108 -6.98 -5.23 -18.13
CA LEU A 108 -7.46 -6.10 -17.04
C LEU A 108 -6.31 -6.68 -16.22
N CYS A 109 -5.24 -7.16 -16.86
CA CYS A 109 -4.04 -7.63 -16.17
C CYS A 109 -3.41 -6.52 -15.31
N ALA A 110 -3.34 -5.29 -15.83
CA ALA A 110 -2.83 -4.14 -15.07
C ALA A 110 -3.72 -3.80 -13.86
N ILE A 111 -5.04 -3.81 -14.03
CA ILE A 111 -6.01 -3.56 -12.95
C ILE A 111 -5.87 -4.62 -11.84
N VAL A 112 -5.85 -5.90 -12.21
CA VAL A 112 -5.70 -7.00 -11.25
C VAL A 112 -4.34 -6.93 -10.56
N GLY A 113 -3.27 -6.62 -11.29
CA GLY A 113 -1.94 -6.40 -10.72
C GLY A 113 -1.91 -5.29 -9.67
N ASN A 114 -2.62 -4.19 -9.92
CA ASN A 114 -2.74 -3.07 -8.98
C ASN A 114 -3.69 -3.37 -7.78
N ALA A 115 -4.60 -4.32 -7.93
CA ALA A 115 -5.49 -4.75 -6.84
C ALA A 115 -4.77 -5.62 -5.79
N ILE A 116 -3.60 -6.16 -6.12
CA ILE A 116 -2.74 -6.91 -5.18
C ILE A 116 -2.03 -5.89 -4.26
N GLU A 117 -2.77 -5.38 -3.29
CA GLU A 117 -2.31 -4.38 -2.31
C GLU A 117 -2.27 -4.99 -0.91
N PHE A 118 -1.38 -4.47 -0.07
CA PHE A 118 -1.25 -4.93 1.32
C PHE A 118 -1.78 -3.88 2.31
N ASP A 119 -2.08 -4.35 3.51
CA ASP A 119 -2.38 -3.50 4.68
C ASP A 119 -3.63 -2.62 4.51
N ILE A 120 -4.55 -2.99 3.61
CA ILE A 120 -5.90 -2.42 3.56
C ILE A 120 -6.78 -3.17 4.58
N PRO A 121 -7.52 -2.46 5.45
CA PRO A 121 -8.57 -3.09 6.25
C PRO A 121 -9.51 -3.96 5.41
N ASP A 122 -9.87 -5.13 5.90
CA ASP A 122 -10.75 -6.12 5.25
C ASP A 122 -10.24 -6.77 3.95
N HIS A 123 -9.06 -6.38 3.44
CA HIS A 123 -8.41 -7.06 2.33
C HIS A 123 -7.33 -8.03 2.83
N LYS A 124 -7.59 -9.34 2.72
CA LYS A 124 -6.63 -10.39 3.09
C LYS A 124 -5.92 -10.90 1.83
N PHE A 125 -4.65 -10.54 1.69
CA PHE A 125 -3.78 -11.05 0.64
C PHE A 125 -2.52 -11.71 1.24
N SER A 126 -2.09 -12.83 0.64
CA SER A 126 -0.87 -13.55 1.04
C SER A 126 -0.12 -14.04 -0.19
N PHE A 127 1.21 -13.98 -0.15
CA PHE A 127 2.06 -14.50 -1.24
C PHE A 127 1.91 -16.01 -1.48
N ASN A 128 1.28 -16.76 -0.57
CA ASN A 128 1.02 -18.19 -0.76
C ASN A 128 -0.03 -18.46 -1.85
N SER A 129 -0.82 -17.44 -2.23
CA SER A 129 -1.80 -17.56 -3.32
C SER A 129 -1.25 -17.18 -4.69
N LEU A 130 0.06 -16.90 -4.81
CA LEU A 130 0.76 -16.58 -6.06
C LEU A 130 1.96 -17.51 -6.29
#